data_AF-A0A554MCW4-F1
#
_entry.id   AF-A0A554MCW4-F1
#
_cell.length_a   1.000
_cell.length_b   1.000
_cell.length_c   1.000
_cell.angle_alpha   90.00
_cell.angle_beta   90.00
_cell.angle_gamma   90.00
#
_symmetry.space_group_name_H-M   'P 1'
#
loop_
_entity.id
_entity.type
_entity.pdbx_description
1 polymer ?
#
loop_
_entity_poly.entity_id
_entity_poly.type
_entity_poly.pdbx_seq_one_letter_code
_entity_poly.pdbx_strand_id
1 'polypeptide(L)'
;MKFAYLKFPLPKASLLFGDAILRPIVPISISYGGKTLRYAALIDSGADFCIFDAQIGDYLGIDIAAGTREKFGGVQEKGGAEAFLHRVRLSIGGAAYETTVGFSRDIAPYGFGLLGQKGFFGKFAVKFDLRREEIEIQTRR
;
A
#
# COMPACT_ATOMS: atom_id res chain seq x y z
N MET A 1 4.50 -11.81 -11.85
CA MET A 1 5.72 -11.29 -11.17
C MET A 1 5.83 -11.91 -9.79
N LYS A 2 7.05 -12.06 -9.27
CA LYS A 2 7.32 -12.67 -7.95
C LYS A 2 8.13 -11.71 -7.08
N PHE A 3 7.82 -11.66 -5.79
CA PHE A 3 8.52 -10.86 -4.79
C PHE A 3 8.79 -11.72 -3.55
N ALA A 4 9.87 -11.40 -2.84
CA ALA A 4 10.13 -12.00 -1.52
C ALA A 4 9.37 -11.22 -0.44
N TYR A 5 9.01 -11.89 0.65
CA TYR A 5 8.58 -11.21 1.86
C TYR A 5 9.72 -10.36 2.43
N LEU A 6 9.38 -9.18 2.95
CA LEU A 6 10.34 -8.36 3.67
C LEU A 6 10.48 -8.90 5.11
N LYS A 7 11.72 -9.17 5.51
CA LYS A 7 12.10 -9.70 6.83
C LYS A 7 12.41 -8.56 7.80
N PHE A 8 11.67 -8.47 8.89
CA PHE A 8 11.93 -7.56 10.00
C PHE A 8 12.49 -8.36 11.18
N PRO A 9 13.82 -8.36 11.40
CA PRO A 9 14.40 -9.05 12.54
C PRO A 9 13.90 -8.43 13.85
N LEU A 10 13.60 -9.28 14.81
CA LEU A 10 13.19 -8.87 16.14
C LEU A 10 14.42 -8.69 17.03
N PRO A 11 14.45 -7.66 17.91
CA PRO A 11 15.54 -7.47 18.86
C PRO A 11 15.75 -8.67 19.80
N LYS A 12 14.67 -9.42 20.05
CA LYS A 12 14.68 -10.66 20.83
C LYS A 12 13.66 -11.63 20.23
N ALA A 13 14.03 -12.91 20.18
CA ALA A 13 13.17 -13.99 19.75
C ALA A 13 11.83 -13.98 20.53
N SER A 14 10.73 -14.06 19.78
CA SER A 14 9.39 -14.23 20.30
C SER A 14 9.00 -15.70 20.27
N LEU A 15 8.31 -16.17 21.31
CA LEU A 15 7.72 -17.52 21.31
C LEU A 15 6.70 -17.72 20.19
N LEU A 16 6.02 -16.64 19.77
CA LEU A 16 5.00 -16.69 18.73
C LEU A 16 5.57 -16.40 17.34
N PHE A 17 6.51 -15.46 17.23
CA PHE A 17 6.99 -14.95 15.94
C PHE A 17 8.40 -15.42 15.57
N GLY A 18 9.08 -16.17 16.44
CA GLY A 18 10.48 -16.52 16.25
C GLY A 18 11.38 -15.28 16.24
N ASP A 19 12.38 -15.27 15.37
CA ASP A 19 13.42 -14.22 15.33
C ASP A 19 13.08 -13.05 14.38
N ALA A 20 12.04 -13.17 13.56
CA ALA A 20 11.69 -12.16 12.58
C ALA A 20 10.22 -12.18 12.19
N ILE A 21 9.68 -11.02 11.82
CA ILE A 21 8.34 -10.90 11.23
C ILE A 21 8.47 -10.75 9.72
N LEU A 22 7.75 -11.59 8.98
CA LEU A 22 7.62 -11.49 7.52
C LEU A 22 6.44 -10.62 7.15
N ARG A 23 6.64 -9.65 6.26
CA ARG A 23 5.55 -8.80 5.74
C ARG A 23 5.52 -8.79 4.22
N PRO A 24 4.32 -8.84 3.60
CA PRO A 24 4.17 -8.79 2.15
C PRO A 24 4.31 -7.37 1.61
N ILE A 25 5.50 -6.78 1.77
CA ILE A 25 5.81 -5.42 1.33
C ILE A 25 6.53 -5.48 -0.01
N VAL A 26 6.00 -4.76 -1.00
CA VAL A 26 6.51 -4.76 -2.37
C VAL A 26 6.90 -3.34 -2.81
N PRO A 27 7.94 -3.20 -3.65
CA PRO A 27 8.28 -1.92 -4.25
C PRO A 27 7.25 -1.55 -5.32
N ILE A 28 6.79 -0.30 -5.26
CA ILE A 28 5.91 0.31 -6.25
C ILE A 28 6.46 1.65 -6.71
N SER A 29 5.85 2.23 -7.73
CA SER A 29 6.01 3.64 -8.06
C SER A 29 4.66 4.31 -8.21
N ILE A 30 4.55 5.53 -7.69
CA ILE A 30 3.36 6.37 -7.78
C ILE A 30 3.72 7.56 -8.67
N SER A 31 2.94 7.79 -9.71
CA SER A 31 3.16 8.89 -10.65
C SER A 31 1.94 9.78 -10.79
N TYR A 32 2.18 11.08 -10.83
CA TYR A 32 1.18 12.13 -11.01
C TYR A 32 1.84 13.38 -11.60
N GLY A 33 1.17 14.06 -12.54
CA GLY A 33 1.64 15.34 -13.08
C GLY A 33 3.08 15.33 -13.64
N GLY A 34 3.53 14.22 -14.22
CA GLY A 34 4.90 14.06 -14.74
C GLY A 34 5.97 13.77 -13.68
N LYS A 35 5.62 13.77 -12.39
CA LYS A 35 6.51 13.32 -11.30
C LYS A 35 6.25 11.85 -10.98
N THR A 36 7.30 11.16 -10.52
CA THR A 36 7.24 9.77 -10.07
C THR A 36 8.04 9.61 -8.78
N LEU A 37 7.45 8.93 -7.80
CA LEU A 37 8.11 8.54 -6.56
C LEU A 37 8.15 7.01 -6.44
N ARG A 38 9.31 6.44 -6.11
CA ARG A 38 9.44 5.02 -5.72
C ARG A 38 9.08 4.88 -4.25
N TYR A 39 8.27 3.86 -3.94
CA TYR A 39 7.74 3.67 -2.59
C TYR A 39 7.63 2.18 -2.25
N ALA A 40 7.47 1.87 -0.96
CA ALA A 40 7.23 0.52 -0.48
C ALA A 40 5.81 0.43 0.11
N ALA A 41 5.05 -0.57 -0.31
CA ALA A 41 3.67 -0.74 0.12
C ALA A 41 3.39 -2.17 0.58
N LEU A 42 2.66 -2.30 1.69
CA LEU A 42 2.13 -3.55 2.19
C LEU A 42 0.94 -3.98 1.34
N ILE A 43 0.92 -5.23 0.90
CA ILE A 43 -0.26 -5.81 0.28
C ILE A 43 -1.21 -6.28 1.37
N ASP A 44 -2.39 -5.69 1.44
CA ASP A 44 -3.35 -5.93 2.52
C ASP A 44 -4.78 -6.05 1.97
N SER A 45 -5.28 -7.29 1.87
CA SER A 45 -6.66 -7.53 1.44
C SER A 45 -7.70 -7.06 2.46
N GLY A 46 -7.29 -6.79 3.71
CA GLY A 46 -8.13 -6.23 4.76
C GLY A 46 -8.38 -4.72 4.61
N ALA A 47 -7.62 -4.03 3.75
CA ALA A 47 -7.86 -2.62 3.43
C ALA A 47 -8.85 -2.49 2.26
N ASP A 48 -9.88 -1.65 2.41
CA ASP A 48 -10.92 -1.46 1.39
C ASP A 48 -10.39 -0.84 0.09
N PHE A 49 -9.39 0.04 0.20
CA PHE A 49 -8.78 0.72 -0.94
C PHE A 49 -7.27 0.95 -0.72
N CYS A 50 -6.55 1.24 -1.80
CA CYS A 50 -5.15 1.64 -1.70
C CYS A 50 -5.03 2.99 -1.03
N ILE A 51 -4.22 3.09 0.03
CA ILE A 51 -4.07 4.31 0.82
C ILE A 51 -2.59 4.59 1.11
N PHE A 52 -2.22 5.85 1.03
CA PHE A 52 -0.86 6.36 1.17
C PHE A 52 -0.83 7.59 2.07
N ASP A 53 0.35 7.90 2.60
CA ASP A 53 0.59 9.10 3.40
C ASP A 53 0.40 10.33 2.51
N ALA A 54 -0.33 11.34 2.98
CA ALA A 54 -0.53 12.59 2.28
C ALA A 54 0.78 13.28 1.86
N GLN A 55 1.87 13.12 2.61
CA GLN A 55 3.18 13.67 2.25
C GLN A 55 3.68 13.18 0.89
N ILE A 56 3.30 11.96 0.48
CA ILE A 56 3.62 11.42 -0.85
C ILE A 56 2.90 12.20 -1.93
N GLY A 57 1.62 12.50 -1.71
CA GLY A 57 0.84 13.29 -2.64
C GLY A 57 1.35 14.74 -2.71
N ASP A 58 1.69 15.33 -1.57
CA ASP A 58 2.31 16.66 -1.50
C ASP A 58 3.62 16.71 -2.31
N TYR A 59 4.50 15.70 -2.17
CA TYR A 59 5.73 15.58 -2.95
C TYR A 59 5.46 15.50 -4.47
N LEU A 60 4.45 14.73 -4.86
CA LEU A 60 4.01 14.59 -6.25
C LEU A 60 3.29 15.84 -6.78
N GLY A 61 3.02 16.84 -5.94
CA GLY A 61 2.32 18.07 -6.33
C GLY A 61 0.80 17.90 -6.47
N ILE A 62 0.21 16.94 -5.75
CA ILE A 62 -1.23 16.75 -5.68
C ILE A 62 -1.80 17.72 -4.66
N ASP A 63 -2.83 18.48 -5.02
CA ASP A 63 -3.64 19.19 -4.03
C ASP A 63 -4.54 18.19 -3.30
N ILE A 64 -4.06 17.70 -2.15
CA ILE A 64 -4.75 16.65 -1.38
C ILE A 64 -6.17 17.06 -1.04
N ALA A 65 -6.39 18.31 -0.64
CA ALA A 65 -7.69 18.79 -0.18
C ALA A 65 -8.74 18.88 -1.29
N ALA A 66 -8.31 18.98 -2.56
CA ALA A 66 -9.20 18.95 -3.72
C ALA A 66 -9.76 17.55 -4.05
N GLY A 67 -9.26 16.49 -3.39
CA GLY A 67 -9.73 15.12 -3.58
C GLY A 67 -11.11 14.87 -2.98
N THR A 68 -11.76 13.78 -3.42
CA THR A 68 -13.02 13.34 -2.80
C THR A 68 -12.73 12.81 -1.40
N ARG A 69 -13.31 13.41 -0.37
CA ARG A 69 -13.16 12.96 1.01
C ARG A 69 -13.86 11.61 1.21
N GLU A 70 -13.15 10.67 1.81
CA GLU A 70 -13.65 9.35 2.19
C GLU A 70 -13.28 9.06 3.64
N LYS A 71 -14.21 8.50 4.41
CA LYS A 71 -13.95 8.08 5.79
C LYS A 71 -13.57 6.61 5.81
N PHE A 72 -12.57 6.26 6.59
CA PHE A 72 -12.17 4.87 6.81
C PHE A 72 -11.92 4.61 8.30
N GLY A 73 -11.77 3.36 8.67
CA GLY A 73 -11.50 2.97 10.05
C GLY A 73 -10.70 1.68 10.15
N GLY A 74 -10.03 1.51 11.30
CA GLY A 74 -9.30 0.30 11.66
C GLY A 74 -9.84 -0.38 12.93
N VAL A 75 -9.10 -1.35 13.45
CA VAL A 75 -9.48 -2.16 14.62
C VAL A 75 -9.69 -1.33 15.90
N GLN A 76 -9.10 -0.13 16.00
CA GLN A 76 -9.35 0.83 17.08
C GLN A 76 -9.41 2.25 16.52
N GLU A 77 -10.59 2.72 16.10
CA GLU A 77 -10.77 4.16 15.87
C GLU A 77 -12.09 4.68 16.46
N LYS A 78 -12.00 5.33 17.61
CA LYS A 78 -13.05 6.24 18.09
C LYS A 78 -12.92 7.55 17.31
N GLY A 79 -13.71 7.73 16.25
CA GLY A 79 -13.80 8.98 15.49
C GLY A 79 -13.62 8.85 13.97
N GLY A 80 -13.00 7.76 13.52
CA GLY A 80 -12.67 7.49 12.12
C GLY A 80 -11.53 8.37 11.58
N ALA A 81 -10.83 7.87 10.58
CA ALA A 81 -9.80 8.58 9.84
C ALA A 81 -10.32 9.05 8.47
N GLU A 82 -9.65 10.04 7.88
CA GLU A 82 -10.05 10.61 6.59
C GLU A 82 -8.96 10.43 5.53
N ALA A 83 -9.38 10.04 4.33
CA ALA A 83 -8.54 10.01 3.14
C ALA A 83 -9.15 10.89 2.06
N PHE A 84 -8.29 11.46 1.21
CA PHE A 84 -8.70 12.22 0.04
C PHE A 84 -8.34 11.41 -1.20
N LEU A 85 -9.36 11.09 -1.99
CA LEU A 85 -9.24 10.22 -3.14
C LEU A 85 -8.76 10.99 -4.37
N HIS A 86 -7.70 10.47 -5.00
CA HIS A 86 -7.08 11.03 -6.19
C HIS A 86 -6.78 9.96 -7.23
N ARG A 87 -6.92 10.29 -8.51
CA ARG A 87 -6.49 9.40 -9.61
C ARG A 87 -4.99 9.56 -9.84
N VAL A 88 -4.27 8.44 -9.78
CA VAL A 88 -2.82 8.37 -9.99
C VAL A 88 -2.48 7.20 -10.89
N ARG A 89 -1.24 7.17 -11.39
CA ARG A 89 -0.68 5.99 -12.06
C ARG A 89 0.21 5.22 -11.08
N LEU A 90 -0.20 4.00 -10.74
CA LEU A 90 0.63 3.07 -9.97
C LEU A 90 1.42 2.16 -10.93
N SER A 91 2.60 1.73 -10.49
CA SER A 91 3.41 0.75 -11.19
C SER A 91 4.01 -0.25 -10.20
N ILE A 92 3.94 -1.53 -10.53
CA ILE A 92 4.52 -2.63 -9.76
C ILE A 92 5.12 -3.66 -10.72
N GLY A 93 6.37 -4.05 -10.50
CA GLY A 93 7.06 -5.06 -11.32
C GLY A 93 6.96 -4.82 -12.84
N GLY A 94 7.00 -3.56 -13.27
CA GLY A 94 6.90 -3.15 -14.68
C GLY A 94 5.46 -3.01 -15.22
N ALA A 95 4.45 -3.46 -14.49
CA ALA A 95 3.05 -3.26 -14.86
C ALA A 95 2.53 -1.93 -14.30
N ALA A 96 2.23 -0.98 -15.20
CA ALA A 96 1.69 0.32 -14.84
C ALA A 96 0.20 0.42 -15.19
N TYR A 97 -0.58 1.03 -14.30
CA TYR A 97 -2.03 1.15 -14.45
C TYR A 97 -2.55 2.38 -13.72
N GLU A 98 -3.65 2.94 -14.21
CA GLU A 98 -4.34 4.03 -13.53
C GLU A 98 -5.31 3.49 -12.48
N THR A 99 -5.40 4.20 -11.36
CA THR A 99 -6.35 3.91 -10.30
C THR A 99 -6.61 5.12 -9.42
N THR A 100 -7.72 5.07 -8.69
CA THR A 100 -7.97 5.96 -7.55
C THR A 100 -7.32 5.38 -6.30
N VAL A 101 -6.68 6.23 -5.50
CA VAL A 101 -6.04 5.92 -4.23
C VAL A 101 -6.39 7.00 -3.21
N GLY A 102 -6.39 6.67 -1.92
CA GLY A 102 -6.54 7.64 -0.85
C GLY A 102 -5.19 8.19 -0.39
N PHE A 103 -5.15 9.48 -0.10
CA PHE A 103 -4.07 10.14 0.63
C PHE A 103 -4.59 10.61 1.99
N SER A 104 -3.98 10.17 3.08
CA SER A 104 -4.42 10.49 4.43
C SER A 104 -3.30 11.08 5.26
N ARG A 105 -3.65 12.06 6.10
CA ARG A 105 -2.77 12.63 7.14
C ARG A 105 -2.84 11.86 8.45
N ASP A 106 -3.81 10.94 8.57
CA ASP A 106 -4.11 10.19 9.78
C ASP A 106 -3.38 8.84 9.84
N ILE A 107 -2.71 8.44 8.74
CA ILE A 107 -1.84 7.27 8.75
C ILE A 107 -0.42 7.65 9.19
N ALA A 108 0.29 6.71 9.82
CA ALA A 108 1.61 6.97 10.37
C ALA A 108 2.56 7.54 9.29
N PRO A 109 3.21 8.70 9.55
CA PRO A 109 4.08 9.32 8.59
C PRO A 109 5.25 8.39 8.25
N TYR A 110 5.59 8.27 6.97
CA TYR A 110 6.63 7.36 6.45
C TYR A 110 6.38 5.85 6.68
N GLY A 111 5.16 5.46 7.10
CA GLY A 111 4.75 4.07 7.17
C GLY A 111 4.55 3.46 5.77
N PHE A 112 4.56 2.13 5.66
CA PHE A 112 4.23 1.49 4.38
C PHE A 112 2.82 1.86 3.94
N GLY A 113 2.66 2.25 2.67
CA GLY A 113 1.33 2.43 2.08
C GLY A 113 0.61 1.09 2.01
N LEU A 114 -0.71 1.09 1.89
CA LEU A 114 -1.49 -0.14 1.77
C LEU A 114 -1.98 -0.31 0.32
N LEU A 115 -1.82 -1.52 -0.20
CA LEU A 115 -2.42 -1.96 -1.45
C LEU A 115 -3.67 -2.78 -1.13
N GLY A 116 -4.82 -2.10 -1.14
CA GLY A 116 -6.12 -2.64 -0.74
C GLY A 116 -6.98 -3.21 -1.87
N GLN A 117 -8.21 -3.56 -1.53
CA GLN A 117 -9.15 -4.21 -2.45
C GLN A 117 -9.40 -3.37 -3.71
N LYS A 118 -9.82 -2.11 -3.52
CA LYS A 118 -9.93 -1.13 -4.60
C LYS A 118 -8.56 -0.54 -4.91
N GLY A 119 -8.22 -0.58 -6.19
CA GLY A 119 -6.97 -0.06 -6.74
C GLY A 119 -5.80 -1.03 -6.80
N PHE A 120 -5.89 -2.21 -6.16
CA PHE A 120 -4.89 -3.26 -6.34
C PHE A 120 -5.50 -4.65 -6.57
N PHE A 121 -6.16 -5.27 -5.58
CA PHE A 121 -6.69 -6.64 -5.74
C PHE A 121 -7.77 -6.76 -6.82
N GLY A 122 -8.50 -5.68 -7.12
CA GLY A 122 -9.42 -5.64 -8.26
C GLY A 122 -8.72 -5.77 -9.63
N LYS A 123 -7.40 -5.55 -9.70
CA LYS A 123 -6.58 -5.57 -10.93
C LYS A 123 -5.62 -6.74 -10.99
N PHE A 124 -5.21 -7.27 -9.84
CA PHE A 124 -4.26 -8.37 -9.75
C PHE A 124 -4.82 -9.55 -8.95
N ALA A 125 -4.50 -10.76 -9.40
CA ALA A 125 -4.55 -11.94 -8.56
C ALA A 125 -3.25 -12.03 -7.77
N VAL A 126 -3.36 -12.18 -6.45
CA VAL A 126 -2.23 -12.23 -5.53
C VAL A 126 -2.26 -13.57 -4.81
N LYS A 127 -1.11 -14.24 -4.76
CA LYS A 127 -0.89 -15.45 -3.96
C LYS A 127 0.21 -15.18 -2.95
N PHE A 128 -0.11 -15.43 -1.70
CA PHE A 128 0.81 -15.38 -0.57
C PHE A 128 1.27 -16.80 -0.22
N ASP A 129 2.57 -17.07 -0.32
CA ASP A 129 3.17 -18.32 0.13
C ASP A 129 4.18 -18.03 1.24
N LEU A 130 3.68 -17.95 2.47
CA LEU A 130 4.49 -17.60 3.63
C LEU A 130 5.58 -18.64 3.92
N ARG A 131 5.31 -19.94 3.69
CA ARG A 131 6.30 -21.00 3.94
C ARG A 131 7.48 -20.90 2.98
N ARG A 132 7.22 -20.50 1.73
CA ARG A 132 8.26 -20.23 0.73
C ARG A 132 8.77 -18.79 0.76
N GLU A 133 8.23 -17.96 1.64
CA GLU A 133 8.51 -16.53 1.74
C GLU A 133 8.36 -15.80 0.39
N GLU A 134 7.38 -16.21 -0.41
CA GLU A 134 7.17 -15.75 -1.78
C GLU A 134 5.77 -15.15 -1.98
N ILE A 135 5.71 -14.08 -2.75
CA ILE A 135 4.48 -13.40 -3.17
C ILE A 135 4.42 -13.47 -4.69
N GLU A 136 3.37 -14.07 -5.24
CA GLU A 136 3.12 -14.06 -6.68
C GLU A 136 1.99 -13.07 -7.00
N ILE A 137 2.21 -12.21 -7.99
CA ILE A 137 1.23 -11.22 -8.47
C ILE A 137 1.04 -11.41 -9.97
N GLN A 138 -0.21 -11.54 -10.40
CA GLN A 138 -0.59 -11.77 -11.79
C GLN A 138 -1.66 -10.77 -12.20
N THR A 139 -1.51 -10.16 -13.38
CA THR A 139 -2.53 -9.25 -13.92
C THR A 139 -3.79 -10.04 -14.25
N ARG A 140 -4.95 -9.55 -13.81
CA ARG A 140 -6.24 -10.08 -14.27
C ARG A 140 -6.50 -9.57 -15.69
N ARG A 141 -6.82 -10.48 -16.61
CA ARG A 141 -7.33 -10.12 -17.94
C ARG A 141 -8.78 -9.69 -17.84
#